data_AF-A0A535H564-F1
#
_entry.id   AF-A0A535H564-F1
#
_cell.length_a   1.000
_cell.length_b   1.000
_cell.length_c   1.000
_cell.angle_alpha   90.00
_cell.angle_beta   90.00
_cell.angle_gamma   90.00
#
_symmetry.space_group_name_H-M   'P 1'
#
loop_
_entity.id
_entity.type
_entity.pdbx_description
1 polymer ?
#
loop_
_entity_poly.entity_id
_entity_poly.type
_entity_poly.pdbx_seq_one_letter_code
_entity_poly.pdbx_strand_id
1 'polypeptide(L)'
;QHVLEQQKQASQGSAGAGKYTQLEGIRQKVFMDRYSLKDPSGQPLEFYPEQLWARVARGIASVETTEEKQAYWEKRFYEALADFQFVPGGRILAGAGSGHQVTFYNCMPPDQEVLTADGYRPIAEIKIGDLVVTH
;
A
#
# COMPACT_ATOMS: atom_id res chain seq x y z
N GLN A 1 30.08 0.05 -17.33
CA GLN A 1 29.44 1.34 -17.69
C GLN A 1 28.25 1.16 -18.64
N HIS A 2 28.29 0.23 -19.60
CA HIS A 2 27.19 -0.02 -20.55
C HIS A 2 25.85 -0.54 -19.95
N VAL A 3 25.81 -1.03 -18.71
CA VAL A 3 24.58 -1.51 -18.05
C VAL A 3 23.77 -0.36 -17.42
N LEU A 4 24.41 0.76 -17.09
CA LEU A 4 23.76 1.94 -16.51
C LEU A 4 23.10 2.85 -17.57
N GLU A 5 23.56 2.79 -18.82
CA GLU A 5 22.99 3.56 -19.94
C GLU A 5 21.62 3.01 -20.37
N GLN A 6 21.42 1.69 -20.32
CA GLN A 6 20.20 1.04 -20.79
C GLN A 6 18.99 1.28 -19.87
N GLN A 7 19.21 1.58 -18.59
CA GLN A 7 18.13 1.95 -17.66
C GLN A 7 17.62 3.38 -17.87
N LYS A 8 18.34 4.24 -18.61
CA LYS A 8 17.88 5.60 -18.96
C LYS A 8 17.00 5.66 -20.20
N GLN A 9 16.95 4.61 -21.03
CA GLN A 9 16.28 4.65 -22.34
C GLN A 9 14.92 3.93 -22.40
N ALA A 10 14.47 3.25 -21.34
CA ALA A 10 13.16 2.59 -21.31
C ALA A 10 11.99 3.49 -20.86
N SER A 11 12.23 4.75 -20.47
CA SER A 11 11.17 5.64 -19.94
C SER A 11 10.65 6.69 -20.92
N GLN A 12 11.13 6.71 -22.17
CA GLN A 12 10.63 7.61 -23.21
C GLN A 12 9.66 6.91 -24.16
N GLY A 13 8.51 6.52 -23.62
CA GLY A 13 7.32 6.19 -24.40
C GLY A 13 6.36 7.37 -24.39
N SER A 14 6.24 8.07 -25.52
CA SER A 14 5.35 9.21 -25.75
C SER A 14 3.89 8.84 -25.50
N ALA A 15 3.25 9.46 -24.51
CA ALA A 15 1.79 9.61 -24.44
C ALA A 15 1.49 10.92 -23.71
N GLY A 16 0.46 11.65 -24.18
CA GLY A 16 0.23 13.07 -23.99
C GLY A 16 0.12 13.59 -22.55
N ALA A 17 0.03 14.91 -22.44
CA ALA A 17 -0.08 15.71 -21.22
C ALA A 17 -1.36 15.48 -20.37
N GLY A 18 -1.87 14.24 -20.31
CA GLY A 18 -3.04 13.81 -19.54
C GLY A 18 -2.93 12.37 -19.06
N LYS A 19 -1.74 11.94 -18.62
CA LYS A 19 -1.42 10.52 -18.34
C LYS A 19 -1.66 10.08 -16.89
N TYR A 20 -1.84 11.02 -15.96
CA TYR A 20 -1.97 10.74 -14.53
C TYR A 20 -3.04 11.61 -13.89
N THR A 21 -3.78 11.04 -12.95
CA THR A 21 -4.83 11.72 -12.19
C THR A 21 -4.21 12.75 -11.25
N GLN A 22 -4.55 14.03 -11.48
CA GLN A 22 -4.14 15.11 -10.60
C GLN A 22 -5.12 15.21 -9.43
N LEU A 23 -4.62 14.95 -8.22
CA LEU A 23 -5.37 15.22 -7.00
C LEU A 23 -5.11 16.65 -6.55
N GLU A 24 -6.17 17.32 -6.07
CA GLU A 24 -6.09 18.69 -5.57
C GLU A 24 -6.59 18.81 -4.12
N GLY A 25 -6.11 19.84 -3.42
CA GLY A 25 -6.53 20.19 -2.07
C GLY A 25 -6.32 19.07 -1.05
N ILE A 26 -7.37 18.76 -0.28
CA ILE A 26 -7.31 17.75 0.80
C ILE A 26 -6.97 16.37 0.24
N ARG A 27 -7.46 16.02 -0.96
CA ARG A 27 -7.20 14.71 -1.57
C ARG A 27 -5.73 14.51 -1.87
N GLN A 28 -5.09 15.53 -2.43
CA GLN A 28 -3.64 15.54 -2.67
C GLN A 28 -2.88 15.40 -1.36
N LYS A 29 -3.23 16.22 -0.35
CA LYS A 29 -2.56 16.21 0.94
C LYS A 29 -2.65 14.83 1.61
N VAL A 30 -3.85 14.26 1.67
CA VAL A 30 -4.07 12.93 2.26
C VAL A 30 -3.29 11.86 1.49
N PHE A 31 -3.31 11.89 0.16
CA PHE A 31 -2.54 10.96 -0.66
C PHE A 31 -1.04 11.03 -0.35
N MET A 32 -0.45 12.23 -0.41
CA MET A 32 0.97 12.44 -0.17
C MET A 32 1.36 12.06 1.27
N ASP A 33 0.55 12.42 2.26
CA ASP A 33 0.85 12.19 3.66
C ASP A 33 0.70 10.71 4.05
N ARG A 34 -0.37 10.05 3.58
CA ARG A 34 -0.84 8.76 4.13
C ARG A 34 -0.63 7.55 3.23
N TYR A 35 -0.59 7.72 1.91
CA TYR A 35 -0.68 6.59 0.98
C TYR A 35 0.45 6.49 -0.03
N SER A 36 1.04 7.62 -0.44
CA SER A 36 2.27 7.62 -1.24
C SER A 36 3.34 6.79 -0.54
N LEU A 37 3.92 5.84 -1.28
CA LEU A 37 5.16 5.20 -0.88
C LEU A 37 6.24 6.26 -0.69
N LYS A 38 7.06 6.09 0.35
CA LYS A 38 8.18 6.97 0.66
C LYS A 38 9.45 6.14 0.74
N ASP A 39 10.57 6.77 0.40
CA ASP A 39 11.89 6.20 0.65
C ASP A 39 12.26 6.25 2.15
N PRO A 40 13.37 5.64 2.58
CA PRO A 40 13.82 5.68 3.97
C PRO A 40 14.11 7.10 4.52
N SER A 41 14.31 8.09 3.66
CA SER A 41 14.48 9.50 4.05
C SER A 41 13.16 10.26 4.15
N GLY A 42 12.04 9.59 3.87
CA GLY A 42 10.69 10.15 3.92
C GLY A 42 10.27 10.88 2.65
N GLN A 43 11.06 10.82 1.57
CA GLN A 43 10.70 11.45 0.31
C GLN A 43 9.70 10.61 -0.47
N PRO A 44 8.64 11.21 -1.04
CA PRO A 44 7.64 10.47 -1.81
C PRO A 44 8.24 9.88 -3.09
N LEU A 45 7.96 8.60 -3.31
CA LEU A 45 8.27 7.88 -4.56
C LEU A 45 7.06 7.82 -5.50
N GLU A 46 5.87 8.12 -4.98
CA GLU A 46 4.60 8.10 -5.70
C GLU A 46 3.94 9.46 -5.60
N PHE A 47 3.57 10.02 -6.74
CA PHE A 47 2.94 11.34 -6.85
C PHE A 47 1.52 11.26 -7.40
N TYR A 48 1.16 10.11 -7.98
CA TYR A 48 -0.11 9.90 -8.65
C TYR A 48 -0.80 8.60 -8.20
N PRO A 49 -2.14 8.56 -8.13
CA PRO A 49 -2.90 7.35 -7.79
C PRO A 49 -2.54 6.12 -8.63
N GLU A 50 -2.24 6.29 -9.91
CA GLU A 50 -1.90 5.19 -10.82
C GLU A 50 -0.62 4.45 -10.37
N GLN A 51 0.33 5.16 -9.77
CA GLN A 51 1.54 4.53 -9.24
C GLN A 51 1.23 3.69 -7.99
N LEU A 52 0.40 4.24 -7.09
CA LEU A 52 -0.13 3.53 -5.91
C LEU A 52 -0.91 2.29 -6.34
N TRP A 53 -1.81 2.40 -7.31
CA TRP A 53 -2.60 1.27 -7.81
C TRP A 53 -1.72 0.18 -8.42
N ALA A 54 -0.71 0.55 -9.22
CA ALA A 54 0.25 -0.40 -9.78
C ALA A 54 1.02 -1.15 -8.68
N ARG A 55 1.51 -0.44 -7.65
CA ARG A 55 2.18 -1.05 -6.51
C ARG A 55 1.26 -2.01 -5.75
N VAL A 56 0.06 -1.55 -5.39
CA VAL A 56 -0.90 -2.35 -4.61
C VAL A 56 -1.32 -3.59 -5.40
N ALA A 57 -1.63 -3.45 -6.69
CA ALA A 57 -2.00 -4.56 -7.56
C ALA A 57 -0.90 -5.63 -7.63
N ARG A 58 0.35 -5.20 -7.84
CA ARG A 58 1.52 -6.10 -7.82
C ARG A 58 1.70 -6.78 -6.48
N GLY A 59 1.59 -6.02 -5.39
CA GLY A 59 1.76 -6.53 -4.03
C GLY A 59 0.70 -7.54 -3.62
N ILE A 60 -0.54 -7.39 -4.10
CA ILE A 60 -1.59 -8.38 -3.89
C ILE A 60 -1.34 -9.61 -4.78
N ALA A 61 -1.02 -9.41 -6.05
CA ALA A 61 -0.82 -10.50 -7.00
C ALA A 61 0.40 -11.37 -6.69
N SER A 62 1.41 -10.86 -5.99
CA SER A 62 2.66 -11.60 -5.73
C SER A 62 2.50 -12.87 -4.90
N VAL A 63 1.35 -13.07 -4.24
CA VAL A 63 1.06 -14.32 -3.50
C VAL A 63 0.69 -15.48 -4.43
N GLU A 64 0.40 -15.18 -5.70
CA GLU A 64 0.04 -16.18 -6.70
C GLU A 64 1.23 -17.09 -7.04
N THR A 65 0.93 -18.34 -7.34
CA THR A 65 1.91 -19.43 -7.39
C THR A 65 2.83 -19.43 -8.61
N THR A 66 2.42 -18.78 -9.70
CA THR A 66 3.18 -18.75 -10.96
C THR A 66 3.26 -17.33 -11.49
N GLU A 67 4.34 -17.00 -12.20
CA GLU A 67 4.51 -15.67 -12.82
C GLU A 67 3.36 -15.33 -13.78
N GLU A 68 2.84 -16.32 -14.51
CA GLU A 68 1.67 -16.15 -15.38
C GLU A 68 0.43 -15.71 -14.59
N LYS A 69 0.17 -16.34 -13.43
CA LYS A 69 -0.95 -15.96 -12.55
C LYS A 69 -0.72 -14.61 -11.90
N GLN A 70 0.51 -14.33 -11.46
CA GLN A 70 0.87 -13.02 -10.91
C GLN A 70 0.59 -11.91 -11.93
N ALA A 71 1.05 -12.06 -13.18
CA ALA A 71 0.79 -11.09 -14.23
C ALA A 71 -0.70 -10.98 -14.58
N TYR A 72 -1.40 -12.11 -14.66
CA TYR A 72 -2.84 -12.15 -14.90
C TYR A 72 -3.63 -11.38 -13.82
N TRP A 73 -3.31 -11.60 -12.55
CA TRP A 73 -4.00 -10.98 -11.43
C TRP A 73 -3.55 -9.54 -11.16
N GLU A 74 -2.27 -9.19 -11.35
CA GLU A 74 -1.78 -7.80 -11.24
C GLU A 74 -2.59 -6.88 -12.17
N LYS A 75 -2.80 -7.30 -13.43
CA LYS A 75 -3.61 -6.54 -14.37
C LYS A 75 -5.06 -6.34 -13.88
N ARG A 76 -5.69 -7.40 -13.40
CA ARG A 76 -7.10 -7.37 -12.95
C ARG A 76 -7.29 -6.56 -11.67
N PHE A 77 -6.35 -6.66 -10.73
CA PHE A 77 -6.38 -5.84 -9.52
C PHE A 77 -6.15 -4.37 -9.86
N TYR A 78 -5.24 -4.05 -10.77
CA TYR A 78 -5.07 -2.68 -11.24
C TYR A 78 -6.36 -2.14 -11.85
N GLU A 79 -6.99 -2.88 -12.76
CA GLU A 79 -8.26 -2.51 -13.39
C GLU A 79 -9.36 -2.26 -12.35
N ALA A 80 -9.45 -3.10 -11.30
CA ALA A 80 -10.42 -2.92 -10.22
C ALA A 80 -10.14 -1.69 -9.34
N LEU A 81 -8.89 -1.28 -9.17
CA LEU A 81 -8.49 -0.12 -8.37
C LEU A 81 -8.57 1.19 -9.15
N ALA A 82 -8.32 1.12 -10.46
CA ALA A 82 -8.26 2.25 -11.36
C ALA A 82 -9.56 3.07 -11.34
N ASP A 83 -9.41 4.38 -11.55
CA ASP A 83 -10.52 5.34 -11.53
C ASP A 83 -11.40 5.26 -10.28
N PHE A 84 -10.83 4.81 -9.16
CA PHE A 84 -11.50 4.62 -7.87
C PHE A 84 -12.70 3.64 -7.92
N GLN A 85 -12.72 2.70 -8.88
CA GLN A 85 -13.78 1.69 -8.97
C GLN A 85 -13.89 0.83 -7.69
N PHE A 86 -12.75 0.58 -7.04
CA PHE A 86 -12.67 -0.05 -5.73
C PHE A 86 -11.60 0.63 -4.88
N VAL A 87 -11.93 0.95 -3.63
CA VAL A 87 -11.02 1.59 -2.68
C VAL A 87 -10.82 0.68 -1.47
N PRO A 88 -9.70 -0.06 -1.39
CA PRO A 88 -9.42 -0.93 -0.25
C PRO A 88 -9.10 -0.12 1.00
N GLY A 89 -9.11 -0.79 2.16
CA GLY A 89 -8.80 -0.17 3.44
C GLY A 89 -7.42 0.48 3.46
N GLY A 90 -7.27 1.57 4.23
CA GLY A 90 -6.06 2.40 4.21
C GLY A 90 -4.74 1.65 4.51
N ARG A 91 -4.80 0.58 5.33
CA ARG A 91 -3.62 -0.27 5.59
C ARG A 91 -3.16 -1.07 4.37
N ILE A 92 -4.10 -1.52 3.54
CA ILE A 92 -3.80 -2.20 2.28
C ILE A 92 -3.16 -1.21 1.32
N LEU A 93 -3.75 -0.01 1.17
CA LEU A 93 -3.20 1.04 0.30
C LEU A 93 -1.76 1.43 0.70
N ALA A 94 -1.51 1.63 1.99
CA ALA A 94 -0.20 2.03 2.49
C ALA A 94 0.84 0.89 2.47
N GLY A 95 0.42 -0.36 2.65
CA GLY A 95 1.33 -1.48 2.91
C GLY A 95 1.53 -2.45 1.74
N ALA A 96 0.52 -2.71 0.91
CA ALA A 96 0.64 -3.71 -0.15
C ALA A 96 1.71 -3.28 -1.16
N GLY A 97 2.67 -4.18 -1.43
CA GLY A 97 3.77 -3.93 -2.36
C GLY A 97 4.81 -2.90 -1.88
N SER A 98 4.75 -2.42 -0.63
CA SER A 98 5.72 -1.43 -0.11
C SER A 98 7.01 -2.06 0.43
N GLY A 99 7.04 -3.38 0.65
CA GLY A 99 8.13 -4.08 1.33
C GLY A 99 8.16 -3.87 2.86
N HIS A 100 7.22 -3.10 3.42
CA HIS A 100 7.10 -2.92 4.87
C HIS A 100 6.41 -4.13 5.51
N GLN A 101 6.89 -4.56 6.68
CA GLN A 101 6.24 -5.60 7.47
C GLN A 101 5.08 -4.99 8.28
N VAL A 102 3.92 -4.84 7.65
CA VAL A 102 2.71 -4.30 8.26
C VAL A 102 1.53 -5.26 8.08
N THR A 103 0.56 -5.17 8.96
CA THR A 103 -0.69 -5.93 8.83
C THR A 103 -1.66 -5.24 7.88
N PHE A 104 -2.40 -6.01 7.08
CA PHE A 104 -3.34 -5.50 6.06
C PHE A 104 -4.80 -5.46 6.52
N TYR A 105 -5.06 -5.80 7.78
CA TYR A 105 -6.37 -5.74 8.41
C TYR A 105 -6.37 -4.70 9.54
N ASN A 106 -7.57 -4.18 9.82
CA ASN A 106 -7.83 -3.24 10.91
C ASN A 106 -8.69 -3.86 12.03
N CYS A 107 -9.59 -4.76 11.66
CA CYS A 107 -10.53 -5.37 12.60
C CYS A 107 -9.88 -6.59 13.25
N MET A 108 -10.06 -6.72 14.55
CA MET A 108 -9.59 -7.84 15.36
C MET A 108 -10.81 -8.55 15.96
N PRO A 109 -10.81 -9.89 16.02
CA PRO A 109 -11.85 -10.60 16.73
C PRO A 109 -11.70 -10.41 18.25
N PRO A 110 -12.77 -10.62 19.05
CA PRO A 110 -12.76 -10.43 20.50
C PRO A 110 -11.67 -11.20 21.26
N ASP A 111 -11.28 -12.37 20.74
CA ASP A 111 -10.27 -13.28 21.27
C ASP A 111 -8.83 -12.91 20.90
N GLN A 112 -8.64 -11.92 20.02
CA GLN A 112 -7.30 -11.45 19.66
C GLN A 112 -6.55 -10.99 20.93
N GLU A 113 -5.43 -11.65 21.20
CA GLU A 113 -4.59 -11.29 22.35
C GLU A 113 -3.89 -9.95 22.12
N VAL A 114 -3.85 -9.14 23.17
CA VAL A 114 -3.07 -7.91 23.28
C VAL A 114 -2.13 -8.00 24.48
N LEU A 115 -0.95 -7.40 24.37
CA LEU A 115 0.04 -7.40 25.44
C LEU A 115 -0.33 -6.34 26.48
N THR A 116 -0.58 -6.78 27.71
CA THR A 116 -0.84 -5.93 28.88
C THR A 116 0.36 -5.97 29.84
N ALA A 117 0.38 -5.09 30.84
CA ALA A 117 1.42 -5.10 31.88
C ALA A 117 1.54 -6.44 32.62
N ASP A 118 0.45 -7.20 32.71
CA ASP A 118 0.37 -8.49 33.40
C ASP A 118 0.47 -9.70 32.45
N GLY A 119 0.77 -9.45 31.16
CA GLY A 119 0.87 -10.47 30.11
C GLY A 119 -0.21 -10.36 29.04
N TYR A 120 -0.31 -11.36 28.18
CA TYR A 120 -1.27 -11.41 27.07
C TYR A 120 -2.68 -11.70 27.58
N ARG A 121 -3.66 -10.94 27.08
CA ARG A 121 -5.09 -11.14 27.36
C ARG A 121 -5.93 -10.84 26.11
N PRO A 122 -7.11 -11.47 25.93
CA PRO A 122 -8.03 -11.12 24.84
C PRO A 122 -8.43 -9.65 24.86
N ILE A 123 -8.54 -9.02 23.68
CA ILE A 123 -8.90 -7.60 23.56
C ILE A 123 -10.28 -7.29 24.18
N ALA A 124 -11.20 -8.26 24.16
CA ALA A 124 -12.53 -8.10 24.76
C ALA A 124 -12.53 -8.07 26.29
N GLU A 125 -11.45 -8.50 26.94
CA GLU A 125 -11.32 -8.52 28.40
C GLU A 125 -10.65 -7.26 28.97
N ILE A 126 -10.17 -6.38 28.10
CA ILE A 126 -9.52 -5.13 28.49
C ILE A 126 -10.53 -4.16 29.10
N LYS A 127 -10.18 -3.62 30.27
CA LYS A 127 -11.01 -2.68 31.02
C LYS A 127 -10.35 -1.30 31.06
N ILE A 128 -11.16 -0.27 31.29
CA ILE A 128 -10.66 1.10 31.52
C ILE A 128 -9.70 1.05 32.71
N GLY A 129 -8.47 1.52 32.50
CA GLY A 129 -7.40 1.51 33.51
C GLY A 129 -6.33 0.43 33.28
N ASP A 130 -6.60 -0.56 32.43
CA ASP A 130 -5.58 -1.55 32.05
C ASP A 130 -4.45 -0.89 31.25
N LEU A 131 -3.21 -1.18 31.63
CA LEU A 131 -2.03 -0.77 30.88
C LEU A 131 -1.79 -1.75 29.74
N VAL A 132 -1.94 -1.26 28.50
CA VAL A 132 -1.69 -2.02 27.27
C VAL A 132 -0.48 -1.45 26.55
N VAL A 133 0.33 -2.32 25.96
CA VAL A 133 1.45 -1.88 25.13
C VAL A 133 0.88 -1.30 23.84
N THR A 134 1.26 -0.07 23.54
CA THR A 134 1.00 0.58 22.26
C THR A 134 2.34 1.04 21.70
N HIS A 135 2.59 0.78 20.41
CA HIS A 135 3.79 1.18 19.65
C HIS A 135 5.14 0.95 20.35
#